data_AF-A0A0Q7KQY8-F1
#
_entry.id   AF-A0A0Q7KQY8-F1
#
_cell.length_a   1.000
_cell.length_b   1.000
_cell.length_c   1.000
_cell.angle_alpha   90.00
_cell.angle_beta   90.00
_cell.angle_gamma   90.00
#
_symmetry.space_group_name_H-M   'P 1'
#
loop_
_entity.id
_entity.type
_entity.pdbx_description
1 polymer ?
#
loop_
_entity_poly.entity_id
_entity_poly.type
_entity_poly.pdbx_seq_one_letter_code
_entity_poly.pdbx_strand_id
1 'polypeptide(L)' 'MSMEFLRTIAEQKLPYVLHTPADIDRLRVLRAAELVTAFIPPSEHASDERAIRQLAQVESITAKGRLALNKATSSFIEL' A
#
# COMPACT_ATOMS: atom_id res chain seq x y z
N MET A 1 10.16 -0.47 -4.96
CA MET A 1 9.73 0.90 -5.31
C MET A 1 8.26 1.05 -4.98
N SER A 2 7.85 2.10 -4.27
CA SER A 2 6.47 2.23 -3.75
C SER A 2 5.41 2.38 -4.86
N MET A 3 5.77 2.96 -6.01
CA MET A 3 4.84 3.11 -7.15
C MET A 3 4.48 1.79 -7.83
N GLU A 4 5.42 0.86 -7.95
CA GLU A 4 5.13 -0.51 -8.42
C GLU A 4 4.14 -1.20 -7.48
N PHE A 5 4.32 -1.02 -6.17
CA PHE A 5 3.39 -1.58 -5.18
C PHE A 5 1.99 -0.96 -5.26
N LEU A 6 1.89 0.35 -5.51
CA LEU A 6 0.60 1.01 -5.75
C LEU A 6 -0.10 0.44 -7.01
N ARG A 7 0.67 0.11 -8.06
CA ARG A 7 0.14 -0.55 -9.27
C ARG A 7 -0.38 -1.95 -8.95
N THR A 8 0.39 -2.75 -8.22
CA THR A 8 -0.06 -4.08 -7.77
C THR A 8 -1.35 -4.00 -6.96
N ILE A 9 -1.49 -3.04 -6.05
CA ILE A 9 -2.73 -2.80 -5.28
C ILE A 9 -3.90 -2.44 -6.20
N ALA A 10 -3.67 -1.64 -7.25
CA ALA A 10 -4.71 -1.22 -8.19
C ALA A 10 -5.29 -2.37 -9.03
N GLU A 11 -4.53 -3.46 -9.17
CA GLU A 11 -4.96 -4.68 -9.84
C GLU A 11 -5.75 -5.63 -8.91
N GLN A 12 -5.73 -5.38 -7.60
CA GLN A 12 -6.45 -6.21 -6.63
C GLN A 12 -7.92 -5.80 -6.50
N LYS A 13 -8.76 -6.75 -6.11
CA LYS A 13 -10.10 -6.44 -5.61
C LYS A 13 -9.99 -5.84 -4.21
N LEU A 14 -10.48 -4.62 -4.06
CA LEU A 14 -10.54 -3.93 -2.78
C LEU A 14 -11.83 -4.29 -2.00
N PRO A 15 -11.78 -4.35 -0.66
CA PRO A 15 -10.59 -4.12 0.16
C PRO A 15 -9.58 -5.28 0.10
N TYR A 16 -8.29 -4.97 0.19
CA TYR A 16 -7.19 -5.92 0.02
C TYR A 16 -6.34 -6.04 1.28
N VAL A 17 -6.10 -7.27 1.74
CA VAL A 17 -5.40 -7.56 3.00
C VAL A 17 -3.94 -7.90 2.73
N LEU A 18 -3.05 -7.32 3.53
CA LEU A 18 -1.62 -7.57 3.53
C LEU A 18 -1.21 -8.28 4.83
N HIS A 19 -0.31 -9.24 4.70
CA HIS A 19 0.13 -10.11 5.78
C HIS A 19 1.62 -10.01 6.08
N THR A 20 2.43 -9.50 5.15
CA THR A 20 3.89 -9.46 5.30
C THR A 20 4.33 -8.13 5.88
N PRO A 21 5.28 -8.10 6.84
CA PRO A 21 5.81 -6.84 7.38
C PRO A 21 6.34 -5.91 6.29
N ALA A 22 7.03 -6.46 5.27
CA ALA A 22 7.59 -5.69 4.17
C ALA A 22 6.51 -4.98 3.32
N ASP A 23 5.38 -5.64 3.05
CA ASP A 23 4.28 -5.01 2.32
C ASP A 23 3.54 -3.98 3.18
N ILE A 24 3.44 -4.22 4.49
CA ILE A 24 2.88 -3.27 5.45
C ILE A 24 3.74 -2.01 5.53
N ASP A 25 5.06 -2.13 5.50
CA ASP A 25 5.97 -0.98 5.45
C ASP A 25 5.81 -0.17 4.16
N ARG A 26 5.66 -0.83 3.01
CA ARG A 26 5.35 -0.14 1.74
C ARG A 26 4.00 0.54 1.80
N LEU A 27 3.00 -0.10 2.42
CA LEU A 27 1.68 0.49 2.62
C LEU A 27 1.74 1.73 3.52
N ARG A 28 2.57 1.73 4.57
CA ARG A 28 2.82 2.92 5.41
C ARG A 28 3.31 4.10 4.59
N VAL A 29 4.24 3.87 3.66
CA VAL A 29 4.74 4.91 2.75
C VAL A 29 3.63 5.44 1.84
N LEU A 30 2.83 4.57 1.23
CA LEU A 30 1.72 4.98 0.35
C LEU A 30 0.63 5.76 1.10
N ARG A 31 0.31 5.35 2.33
CA ARG A 31 -0.65 6.03 3.20
C ARG A 31 -0.15 7.39 3.64
N ALA A 32 1.13 7.49 4.04
CA ALA A 32 1.75 8.77 4.40
C ALA A 32 1.80 9.75 3.22
N ALA A 33 1.94 9.25 1.99
CA ALA A 33 1.84 10.04 0.77
C ALA A 33 0.40 10.35 0.33
N GLU A 34 -0.62 9.90 1.08
CA GLU A 34 -2.05 10.07 0.80
C GLU A 34 -2.51 9.43 -0.51
N LEU A 35 -1.82 8.39 -0.98
CA LEU A 35 -2.16 7.70 -2.23
C LEU A 35 -3.23 6.61 -2.02
N VAL A 36 -3.41 6.16 -0.78
CA VAL A 36 -4.39 5.14 -0.40
C VAL A 36 -5.05 5.49 0.94
N THR A 37 -6.26 5.00 1.17
CA THR A 37 -6.82 4.85 2.52
C THR A 37 -6.59 3.42 2.99
N ALA A 38 -6.10 3.27 4.22
CA ALA A 38 -5.75 1.96 4.75
C ALA A 38 -5.78 1.93 6.27
N PHE A 39 -6.19 0.78 6.80
CA PHE A 39 -5.94 0.37 8.17
C PHE A 39 -4.54 -0.25 8.27
N ILE A 40 -3.71 0.27 9.18
CA ILE A 40 -2.37 -0.25 9.45
C ILE A 40 -2.24 -0.40 10.97
N PRO A 41 -1.94 -1.60 11.49
CA PRO A 41 -1.77 -1.79 12.92
C PRO A 41 -0.57 -0.97 13.44
N PRO A 42 -0.63 -0.51 14.71
CA PRO A 42 0.51 0.15 15.36
C PRO A 42 1.77 -0.71 15.30
N SER A 43 2.92 -0.07 15.09
CA SER A 43 4.22 -0.73 15.06
C SER A 43 4.72 -1.02 16.49
N GLU A 44 3.95 -1.76 17.28
CA GLU A 44 4.45 -2.16 18.60
C GLU A 44 5.60 -3.14 18.38
N HIS A 45 6.75 -2.81 18.97
CA HIS A 45 7.92 -3.67 19.01
C HIS A 45 7.59 -4.87 19.91
N ALA A 46 6.75 -5.77 19.42
CA ALA A 46 6.38 -6.97 20.13
C ALA A 46 7.55 -7.94 20.01
N SER A 47 8.44 -7.86 20.99
CA SER A 47 9.48 -8.85 21.28
C SER A 47 8.92 -10.23 21.64
N ASP A 48 7.60 -10.42 21.59
CA ASP A 48 6.94 -11.70 21.78
C ASP A 48 6.68 -12.37 20.43
N GLU A 49 7.45 -13.44 20.19
CA GLU A 49 7.44 -14.32 19.01
C GLU A 49 6.13 -15.11 18.80
N ARG A 50 5.03 -14.72 19.49
CA ARG A 50 3.71 -15.31 19.33
C ARG A 50 2.74 -14.34 18.67
N ALA A 51 2.91 -14.21 17.36
CA ALA A 51 1.80 -14.12 16.40
C ALA A 51 0.84 -12.92 16.52
N ILE A 52 1.34 -11.69 16.60
CA ILE A 52 0.58 -10.61 15.97
C ILE A 52 0.67 -10.85 14.46
N ARG A 53 -0.35 -11.51 13.89
CA ARG A 53 -0.59 -11.43 12.45
C ARG A 53 -0.85 -9.96 12.18
N GLN A 54 0.18 -9.23 11.77
CA GLN A 54 0.02 -7.84 11.38
C GLN A 54 -0.81 -7.87 10.09
N LEU A 55 -2.10 -7.63 10.24
CA LEU A 55 -3.04 -7.54 9.13
C LEU A 55 -3.24 -6.06 8.86
N ALA A 56 -2.67 -5.59 7.76
CA ALA A 56 -3.03 -4.28 7.22
C ALA A 56 -4.05 -4.48 6.11
N GLN A 57 -4.93 -3.49 5.93
CA GLN A 57 -5.98 -3.55 4.93
C GLN A 57 -5.99 -2.26 4.13
N VAL A 58 -5.86 -2.39 2.82
CA VAL A 58 -6.12 -1.30 1.89
C VAL A 58 -7.62 -1.23 1.66
N GLU A 59 -8.21 -0.09 1.95
CA GLU A 59 -9.65 0.13 1.79
C GLU A 59 -9.96 0.72 0.42
N SER A 60 -9.18 1.71 -0.01
CA SER A 60 -9.36 2.38 -1.29
C SER A 60 -8.07 3.02 -1.81
N ILE A 61 -7.98 3.24 -3.12
CA ILE A 61 -6.99 4.15 -3.73
C ILE A 61 -7.62 5.54 -3.80
N THR A 62 -6.91 6.55 -3.30
CA THR A 62 -7.41 7.94 -3.31
C THR A 62 -7.41 8.52 -4.73
N ALA A 63 -8.10 9.65 -4.93
CA ALA A 63 -8.02 10.39 -6.19
C ALA A 63 -6.56 10.76 -6.54
N LYS A 64 -5.76 11.16 -5.55
CA LYS A 64 -4.32 11.45 -5.70
C LYS A 64 -3.55 10.19 -6.15
N GLY A 65 -3.83 9.04 -5.55
CA GLY A 65 -3.25 7.76 -5.95
C GLY A 65 -3.58 7.38 -7.40
N ARG A 66 -4.85 7.57 -7.82
CA ARG A 66 -5.28 7.32 -9.20
C ARG A 66 -4.59 8.25 -10.20
N LEU A 67 -4.42 9.53 -9.87
CA LEU A 67 -3.66 10.47 -10.69
C LEU A 67 -2.18 10.07 -10.79
N ALA A 68 -1.58 9.62 -9.68
CA ALA A 68 -0.19 9.17 -9.67
C ALA A 68 0.02 7.93 -10.56
N LEU A 69 -0.94 6.99 -10.56
CA LEU A 69 -0.92 5.83 -11.46
C LEU A 69 -0.97 6.26 -12.94
N ASN A 70 -1.88 7.16 -13.29
CA ASN A 70 -2.04 7.63 -14.66
C ASN A 70 -0.79 8.37 -15.17
N LYS A 71 -0.17 9.20 -14.33
CA LYS A 71 1.08 9.89 -14.68
C LYS A 71 2.22 8.89 -14.91
N ALA A 72 2.37 7.92 -14.03
CA ALA A 72 3.42 6.90 -14.14
C ALA A 72 3.28 6.06 -15.43
N THR A 73 2.05 5.75 -15.84
CA THR A 73 1.80 5.05 -17.11
C THR A 73 2.09 5.93 -18.33
N SER A 74 1.76 7.22 -18.27
CA SER A 74 2.01 8.16 -19.38
C SER A 74 3.50 8.36 -19.66
N SER A 75 4.33 8.42 -18.61
CA SER A 75 5.79 8.55 -18.75
C SER A 75 6.50 7.33 -19.38
N PHE A 76 5.79 6.22 -19.58
CA PHE A 76 6.31 5.04 -20.29
C PHE A 76 5.94 4.99 -21.78
N ILE A 77 5.00 5.83 -22.24
CA ILE A 77 4.54 5.85 -23.65
C ILE A 77 5.33 6.87 -24.49
N GLU A 78 6.09 7.78 -23.87
CA GLU A 78 6.91 8.80 -24.56
C GLU A 78 8.39 8.42 -24.78
N LEU A 79 8.72 7.13 -24.85
CA LEU A 79 10.05 6.60 -25.16
C LEU A 79 10.00 5.67 -26.38
#